data_AF-A0A8J9VRQ1-F1
#
_entry.id   AF-A0A8J9VRQ1-F1
#
_cell.length_a   1.000
_cell.length_b   1.000
_cell.length_c   1.000
_cell.angle_alpha   90.00
_cell.angle_beta   90.00
_cell.angle_gamma   90.00
#
_symmetry.space_group_name_H-M   'P 1'
#
loop_
_entity.id
_entity.type
_entity.pdbx_description
1 polymer ?
#
loop_
_entity_poly.entity_id
_entity_poly.type
_entity_poly.pdbx_seq_one_letter_code
_entity_poly.pdbx_strand_id
1 'polypeptide(L)'
;MSAEIVKKVAVNLVKDVKTGQTVPLGSLWESRACVLLFLRRFGCQVCRWTASELSKLKPQLDAANVNLVGVGPEEVGVDEFVQGKFFAGDVYSTETEYTPSGDNMFNIQQQQNIEQYQQS
;
A
#
# COMPACT_ATOMS: atom_id res chain seq x y z
N MET A 1 -10.92 2.53 19.45
CA MET A 1 -11.36 2.72 18.05
C MET A 1 -12.81 2.27 17.95
N SER A 2 -13.73 3.09 17.44
CA SER A 2 -15.15 2.70 17.34
C SER A 2 -15.34 1.65 16.24
N ALA A 3 -16.12 0.59 16.52
CA ALA A 3 -16.44 -0.46 15.55
C ALA A 3 -16.96 0.09 14.21
N GLU A 4 -17.63 1.24 14.23
CA GLU A 4 -18.12 1.94 13.05
C GLU A 4 -17.02 2.41 12.10
N ILE A 5 -15.84 2.81 12.61
CA ILE A 5 -14.71 3.20 11.76
C ILE A 5 -14.14 1.98 11.05
N VAL A 6 -14.00 0.86 11.78
CA VAL A 6 -13.48 -0.40 11.22
C VAL A 6 -14.39 -0.90 10.11
N LYS A 7 -15.72 -0.87 10.31
CA LYS A 7 -16.69 -1.21 9.25
C LYS A 7 -16.57 -0.31 8.02
N LYS A 8 -16.41 0.99 8.22
CA LYS A 8 -16.26 1.96 7.12
C LYS A 8 -15.01 1.74 6.29
N VAL A 9 -13.89 1.33 6.88
CA VAL A 9 -12.66 1.07 6.13
C VAL A 9 -12.61 -0.32 5.52
N ALA A 10 -13.33 -1.30 6.10
CA ALA A 10 -13.36 -2.68 5.66
C ALA A 10 -13.86 -2.86 4.21
N VAL A 11 -14.70 -1.94 3.72
CA VAL A 11 -15.28 -2.02 2.37
C VAL A 11 -14.33 -1.52 1.28
N ASN A 12 -13.23 -0.85 1.63
CA ASN A 12 -12.26 -0.36 0.65
C ASN A 12 -11.58 -1.54 -0.06
N LEU A 13 -11.28 -1.40 -1.34
CA LEU A 13 -10.60 -2.42 -2.12
C LEU A 13 -9.08 -2.25 -2.06
N VAL A 14 -8.38 -3.37 -1.98
CA VAL A 14 -6.92 -3.44 -2.05
C VAL A 14 -6.50 -4.57 -2.98
N LYS A 15 -5.44 -4.33 -3.74
CA LYS A 15 -4.89 -5.27 -4.72
C LYS A 15 -3.66 -5.94 -4.14
N ASP A 16 -3.64 -7.27 -4.15
CA ASP A 16 -2.47 -8.04 -3.77
C ASP A 16 -1.37 -7.84 -4.82
N VAL A 17 -0.22 -7.36 -4.39
CA VAL A 17 0.92 -7.08 -5.25
C VAL A 17 1.46 -8.35 -5.92
N LYS A 18 1.36 -9.51 -5.27
CA LYS A 18 1.92 -10.78 -5.78
C LYS A 18 1.02 -11.40 -6.84
N THR A 19 -0.29 -11.42 -6.58
CA THR A 19 -1.27 -12.12 -7.43
C THR A 19 -2.01 -11.20 -8.39
N GLY A 20 -1.99 -9.89 -8.13
CA GLY A 20 -2.79 -8.90 -8.84
C GLY A 20 -4.28 -8.94 -8.49
N GLN A 21 -4.70 -9.78 -7.53
CA GLN A 21 -6.10 -9.93 -7.16
C GLN A 21 -6.56 -8.78 -6.25
N THR A 22 -7.68 -8.16 -6.60
CA THR A 22 -8.33 -7.14 -5.78
C THR A 22 -9.33 -7.78 -4.81
N VAL A 23 -9.24 -7.42 -3.53
CA VAL A 23 -10.10 -7.93 -2.44
C VAL A 23 -10.57 -6.79 -1.53
N PRO A 24 -11.71 -6.94 -0.82
CA PRO A 24 -12.07 -6.01 0.25
C PRO A 24 -11.04 -6.05 1.38
N LEU A 25 -10.66 -4.88 1.89
CA LEU A 25 -9.68 -4.70 2.96
C LEU A 25 -10.09 -5.50 4.21
N GLY A 26 -11.39 -5.55 4.51
CA GLY A 26 -11.93 -6.29 5.65
C GLY A 26 -11.70 -7.81 5.61
N SER A 27 -11.54 -8.38 4.41
CA SER A 27 -11.29 -9.82 4.28
C SER A 27 -9.96 -10.25 4.91
N LEU A 28 -9.01 -9.31 5.05
CA LEU A 28 -7.68 -9.55 5.62
C LEU A 28 -7.70 -9.87 7.13
N TRP A 29 -8.80 -9.56 7.83
CA TRP A 29 -8.97 -9.85 9.26
C TRP A 29 -10.30 -10.54 9.60
N GLU A 30 -10.98 -11.11 8.61
CA GLU A 30 -12.26 -11.78 8.84
C GLU A 30 -12.09 -13.06 9.66
N SER A 31 -11.05 -13.85 9.36
CA SER A 31 -10.80 -15.16 10.00
C SER A 31 -9.88 -15.10 11.21
N ARG A 32 -9.03 -14.06 11.31
CA ARG A 32 -8.05 -13.90 12.38
C ARG A 32 -7.62 -12.44 12.54
N ALA A 33 -7.05 -12.12 13.70
CA ALA A 33 -6.53 -10.77 13.94
C ALA A 33 -5.45 -10.40 12.92
N CYS A 34 -5.34 -9.11 12.60
CA CYS A 34 -4.42 -8.61 11.60
C CYS A 34 -3.75 -7.31 12.06
N VAL A 35 -2.43 -7.23 11.88
CA VAL A 35 -1.66 -6.01 11.99
C VAL A 35 -1.54 -5.39 10.61
N LEU A 36 -2.12 -4.21 10.44
CA LEU A 36 -2.05 -3.42 9.21
C LEU A 36 -0.98 -2.33 9.37
N LEU A 37 0.01 -2.35 8.48
CA LEU A 37 0.99 -1.28 8.30
C LEU A 37 0.60 -0.45 7.07
N PHE A 38 0.12 0.77 7.28
CA PHE A 38 -0.10 1.72 6.20
C PHE A 38 1.21 2.44 5.85
N LEU A 39 1.70 2.20 4.64
CA LEU A 39 2.90 2.79 4.08
C LEU A 39 2.53 4.10 3.37
N ARG A 40 3.34 5.15 3.51
CA ARG A 40 3.15 6.38 2.73
C ARG A 40 3.50 6.18 1.25
N ARG A 41 4.53 5.40 0.96
CA ARG A 41 4.99 4.97 -0.38
C ARG A 41 6.05 3.88 -0.23
N PHE A 42 6.11 2.95 -1.17
CA PHE A 42 7.05 1.83 -1.13
C PHE A 42 8.53 2.28 -1.25
N GLY A 43 8.76 3.39 -1.95
CA GLY A 43 10.09 4.01 -2.09
C GLY A 43 10.66 4.71 -0.86
N CYS A 44 9.87 5.01 0.17
CA CYS A 44 10.32 5.85 1.29
C CYS A 44 11.27 5.10 2.24
N GLN A 45 12.45 5.64 2.51
CA GLN A 45 13.45 5.03 3.38
C GLN A 45 12.93 4.73 4.80
N VAL A 46 12.16 5.66 5.39
CA VAL A 46 11.56 5.47 6.73
C VAL A 46 10.49 4.38 6.70
N CYS A 47 9.70 4.29 5.62
CA CYS A 47 8.71 3.23 5.45
C CYS A 47 9.37 1.86 5.30
N ARG A 48 10.45 1.77 4.50
CA ARG A 48 11.26 0.55 4.36
C ARG A 48 11.86 0.11 5.69
N TRP A 49 12.45 1.03 6.44
CA TRP A 49 12.99 0.74 7.77
C TRP A 49 11.91 0.23 8.74
N THR A 50 10.78 0.93 8.82
CA THR A 50 9.65 0.54 9.68
C THR A 50 9.10 -0.84 9.29
N ALA A 51 8.95 -1.12 8.00
CA ALA A 51 8.54 -2.42 7.49
C ALA A 51 9.53 -3.54 7.90
N SER A 52 10.83 -3.27 7.82
CA SER A 52 11.86 -4.23 8.21
C SER A 52 11.88 -4.48 9.72
N GLU A 53 11.66 -3.45 10.55
CA GLU A 53 11.52 -3.61 11.99
C GLU A 53 10.28 -4.45 12.36
N LEU A 54 9.13 -4.17 11.75
CA LEU A 54 7.90 -4.95 11.99
C LEU A 54 8.03 -6.40 11.51
N SER A 55 8.82 -6.65 10.47
CA SER A 55 9.08 -8.00 9.96
C SER A 55 9.77 -8.90 10.98
N LYS A 56 10.52 -8.33 11.94
CA LYS A 56 11.14 -9.10 13.03
C LYS A 56 10.10 -9.72 13.98
N LEU A 57 8.89 -9.18 14.02
CA LEU A 57 7.79 -9.71 14.83
C LEU A 57 7.04 -10.86 14.15
N LYS A 58 7.28 -11.08 12.84
CA LYS A 58 6.55 -12.09 12.04
C LYS A 58 6.50 -13.48 12.70
N PRO A 59 7.60 -14.04 13.25
CA PRO A 59 7.55 -15.35 13.90
C PRO A 59 6.59 -15.39 15.11
N GLN A 60 6.52 -14.31 15.89
CA GLN A 60 5.65 -14.21 17.07
C GLN A 60 4.19 -14.03 16.65
N LEU A 61 3.94 -13.22 15.61
CA LEU A 61 2.60 -13.03 15.04
C LEU A 61 2.06 -14.34 14.45
N ASP A 62 2.90 -15.08 13.71
CA ASP A 62 2.53 -16.38 13.16
C ASP A 62 2.18 -17.39 14.27
N ALA A 63 2.98 -17.45 15.34
CA ALA A 63 2.70 -18.30 16.50
C ALA A 63 1.40 -17.93 17.22
N ALA A 64 0.99 -16.66 17.16
CA ALA A 64 -0.27 -16.16 17.71
C ALA A 64 -1.44 -16.22 16.72
N ASN A 65 -1.25 -16.78 15.52
CA ASN A 65 -2.23 -16.79 14.42
C ASN A 65 -2.72 -15.36 14.08
N VAL A 66 -1.80 -14.41 13.96
CA VAL A 66 -2.06 -13.01 13.59
C VAL A 66 -1.45 -12.70 12.23
N ASN A 67 -2.23 -12.12 11.33
CA ASN A 67 -1.76 -11.63 10.04
C ASN A 67 -0.85 -10.40 10.19
N LEU A 68 0.16 -10.29 9.32
CA LEU A 68 0.95 -9.08 9.14
C LEU A 68 0.84 -8.62 7.69
N VAL A 69 0.26 -7.44 7.47
CA VAL A 69 -0.02 -6.91 6.13
C VAL A 69 0.46 -5.47 6.01
N GLY A 70 1.12 -5.16 4.89
CA GLY A 70 1.51 -3.82 4.48
C GLY A 70 0.60 -3.32 3.36
N VAL A 71 0.07 -2.10 3.48
CA VAL A 71 -0.80 -1.46 2.49
C VAL A 71 -0.18 -0.14 2.05
N GLY A 72 0.05 0.05 0.75
CA GLY A 72 0.55 1.31 0.17
C GLY A 72 -0.42 1.94 -0.83
N PRO A 73 -0.33 3.25 -1.11
CA PRO A 73 -1.31 3.96 -1.93
C PRO A 73 -1.21 3.69 -3.45
N GLU A 74 -0.05 3.28 -3.95
CA GLU A 74 0.25 3.13 -5.38
C GLU A 74 1.29 2.02 -5.62
N GLU A 75 1.46 1.55 -6.85
CA GLU A 75 2.45 0.50 -7.16
C GLU A 75 3.87 1.03 -7.43
N VAL A 76 4.07 2.35 -7.39
CA VAL A 76 5.40 2.96 -7.59
C VAL A 76 6.37 2.53 -6.49
N GLY A 77 7.47 1.90 -6.90
CA GLY A 77 8.52 1.42 -6.01
C GLY A 77 8.21 0.07 -5.34
N VAL A 78 7.13 -0.60 -5.73
CA VAL A 78 6.73 -1.92 -5.20
C VAL A 78 7.76 -2.99 -5.54
N ASP A 79 8.27 -3.00 -6.77
CA ASP A 79 9.24 -4.01 -7.22
C ASP A 79 10.50 -3.98 -6.36
N GLU A 80 11.09 -2.81 -6.12
CA GLU A 80 12.25 -2.68 -5.26
C GLU A 80 11.92 -2.96 -3.79
N PHE A 81 10.68 -2.73 -3.37
CA PHE A 81 10.24 -3.04 -2.01
C PHE A 81 10.16 -4.55 -1.77
N VAL A 82 9.58 -5.28 -2.73
CA VAL A 82 9.45 -6.74 -2.67
C VAL A 82 10.80 -7.42 -2.89
N GLN A 83 11.55 -7.03 -3.93
CA GLN A 83 12.87 -7.61 -4.23
C GLN A 83 13.88 -7.36 -3.10
N GLY A 84 13.83 -6.17 -2.49
CA GLY A 84 14.67 -5.82 -1.35
C GLY A 84 14.27 -6.50 -0.04
N LYS A 85 13.17 -7.29 -0.03
CA LYS A 85 12.68 -8.05 1.13
C LYS A 85 12.52 -7.18 2.39
N PHE A 86 12.09 -5.93 2.20
CA PHE A 86 11.92 -5.00 3.32
C PHE A 86 10.75 -5.38 4.23
N PHE A 87 9.84 -6.24 3.76
CA PHE A 87 8.69 -6.70 4.51
C PHE A 87 8.49 -8.21 4.38
N ALA A 88 8.24 -8.89 5.51
CA ALA A 88 8.00 -10.34 5.58
C ALA A 88 6.52 -10.72 5.54
N GLY A 89 5.61 -9.75 5.64
CA GLY A 89 4.16 -9.95 5.53
C GLY A 89 3.65 -9.88 4.10
N ASP A 90 2.33 -9.94 3.95
CA ASP A 90 1.68 -9.75 2.65
C ASP A 90 1.58 -8.26 2.32
N VAL A 91 1.65 -7.93 1.02
CA VAL A 91 1.75 -6.56 0.54
C VAL A 91 0.62 -6.28 -0.42
N TYR A 92 -0.11 -5.20 -0.16
CA TYR A 92 -1.21 -4.75 -0.98
C TYR A 92 -1.01 -3.30 -1.39
N SER A 93 -1.50 -2.95 -2.57
CA SER A 93 -1.66 -1.57 -3.04
C SER A 93 -3.14 -1.19 -2.98
N THR A 94 -3.45 0.08 -2.76
CA THR A 94 -4.80 0.59 -3.02
C THR A 94 -4.90 0.94 -4.50
N GLU A 95 -6.00 0.58 -5.15
CA GLU A 95 -6.35 1.19 -6.43
C GLU A 95 -6.85 2.61 -6.15
N THR A 96 -5.94 3.58 -6.14
CA THR A 96 -6.37 4.97 -6.30
C THR A 96 -6.59 5.21 -7.78
N GLU A 97 -7.82 5.57 -8.17
CA GLU A 97 -7.93 6.60 -9.20
C GLU A 97 -7.06 7.76 -8.74
N TYR A 98 -5.99 8.00 -9.48
CA TYR A 98 -5.08 9.11 -9.26
C TYR A 98 -5.88 10.40 -9.16
N THR A 99 -6.09 10.89 -7.94
CA THR A 99 -6.53 12.26 -7.70
C THR A 99 -5.25 13.05 -7.44
N PRO A 100 -4.83 13.93 -8.36
CA PRO A 100 -3.57 14.65 -8.20
C PRO A 100 -3.67 15.55 -6.97
N SER A 101 -3.08 15.12 -5.85
CA SER A 101 -2.67 16.05 -4.81
C SER A 101 -1.64 17.00 -5.40
N GLY A 102 -1.77 18.29 -5.07
CA GLY A 102 -1.17 19.44 -5.77
C GLY A 102 0.33 19.40 -6.08
N ASP A 103 1.09 18.47 -5.50
CA ASP A 103 2.51 18.22 -5.81
C ASP A 103 2.72 17.72 -7.26
N ASN A 104 1.69 17.16 -7.89
CA ASN A 104 1.76 16.59 -9.24
C ASN A 104 1.18 17.48 -10.35
N MET A 105 0.65 18.66 -10.00
CA MET A 105 0.11 19.61 -10.97
C MET A 105 1.20 20.20 -11.87
N PHE A 106 2.44 20.31 -11.35
CA PHE A 106 3.61 20.75 -12.12
C PHE A 106 3.96 19.78 -13.26
N ASN A 107 3.88 18.48 -13.04
CA ASN A 107 4.20 17.49 -14.06
C ASN A 107 3.13 17.41 -15.16
N ILE A 108 1.85 17.55 -14.78
CA ILE A 108 0.73 17.55 -15.74
C ILE A 108 0.75 18.81 -16.61
N GLN A 109 1.02 19.99 -16.02
CA GLN A 109 1.14 21.23 -16.79
C GLN A 109 2.34 21.19 -17.76
N GLN A 110 3.46 20.59 -17.36
CA GLN A 110 4.61 20.41 -18.25
C GLN A 110 4.29 19.46 -19.42
N GLN A 111 3.59 18.35 -19.15
CA GLN A 111 3.19 17.40 -20.18
C GLN A 111 2.21 18.03 -21.20
N GLN A 112 1.21 18.77 -20.70
CA GLN A 112 0.24 19.49 -21.53
C GLN A 112 0.89 20.60 -22.38
N ASN A 113 1.88 21.31 -21.84
CA ASN A 113 2.63 22.32 -22.60
C ASN A 113 3.51 21.71 -23.70
N ILE A 114 4.09 20.52 -23.47
CA ILE A 114 4.88 19.80 -24.48
C ILE A 114 3.99 19.30 -25.62
N GLU A 115 2.81 18.76 -25.28
CA GLU A 115 1.83 18.30 -26.28
C GLU A 115 1.29 19.46 -27.12
N GLN A 116 1.06 20.63 -26.52
CA GLN A 116 0.64 21.83 -27.23
C GLN A 116 1.72 22.36 -28.20
N TYR A 117 3.00 22.22 -27.84
CA TYR A 117 4.12 22.62 -28.71
C TYR A 117 4.34 21.66 -29.89
N GLN A 118 3.99 20.38 -29.74
CA GLN A 118 4.09 19.40 -30.82
C GLN A 118 2.94 19.46 -31.84
N GLN A 119 1.89 20.24 -31.55
CA GLN A 119 0.74 20.46 -32.42
C GLN A 119 0.79 21.80 -33.19
N SER A 120 1.88 22.56 -33.06
CA SER A 120 2.17 23.79 -33.83
C SER A 120 3.34 23.59 -34.78
#